data_AF-A0AAD7B6H2-F1
#
_entry.id   AF-A0AAD7B6H2-F1
#
_cell.length_a   1.000
_cell.length_b   1.000
_cell.length_c   1.000
_cell.angle_alpha   90.00
_cell.angle_beta   90.00
_cell.angle_gamma   90.00
#
_symmetry.space_group_name_H-M   'P 1'
#
loop_
_entity.id
_entity.type
_entity.pdbx_description
1 polymer ?
#
loop_
_entity_poly.entity_id
_entity_poly.type
_entity_poly.pdbx_seq_one_letter_code
_entity_poly.pdbx_strand_id
1 'polypeptide(L)'
;PPDEVLKESLLKYVAQTLSQDKKRARLVADHGLSLSIASLNRLKRRLQIPSAKRGQLPRDVVEQAIIDKCEKDLAQSNGPEYIKTQLRQKMIVVPRDTIREVMHREVPLGAALRYPGRRKSTTPRTPLSSLGPFHEISSDGHEKLGAQALQMGGIGLSLQLF
;
A
#
# COMPACT_ATOMS: atom_id res chain seq x y z
N PRO A 1 -12.86 -27.82 -9.21
CA PRO A 1 -12.94 -26.47 -9.82
C PRO A 1 -12.09 -26.41 -11.09
N PRO A 2 -12.40 -25.50 -12.04
CA PRO A 2 -11.58 -25.26 -13.22
C PRO A 2 -10.15 -24.82 -12.85
N ASP A 3 -9.18 -25.17 -13.70
CA ASP A 3 -7.77 -24.89 -13.43
C ASP A 3 -7.46 -23.38 -13.34
N GLU A 4 -8.18 -22.52 -14.07
CA GLU A 4 -8.03 -21.06 -14.01
C GLU A 4 -8.44 -20.49 -12.65
N VAL A 5 -9.60 -20.89 -12.13
CA VAL A 5 -10.09 -20.46 -10.81
C VAL A 5 -9.10 -20.88 -9.71
N LEU A 6 -8.59 -22.11 -9.82
CA LEU A 6 -7.62 -22.64 -8.87
C LEU A 6 -6.30 -21.87 -8.91
N LYS A 7 -5.84 -21.50 -10.12
CA LYS A 7 -4.64 -20.70 -10.34
C LYS A 7 -4.80 -19.34 -9.67
N GLU A 8 -5.90 -18.63 -9.90
CA GLU A 8 -6.17 -17.34 -9.26
C GLU A 8 -6.15 -17.41 -7.74
N SER A 9 -6.83 -18.39 -7.13
CA SER A 9 -6.79 -18.59 -5.68
C SER A 9 -5.37 -18.84 -5.16
N LEU A 10 -4.60 -19.69 -5.86
CA LEU A 10 -3.21 -19.96 -5.49
C LEU A 10 -2.32 -18.71 -5.61
N LEU A 11 -2.53 -17.87 -6.62
CA LEU A 11 -1.81 -16.60 -6.78
C LEU A 11 -2.15 -15.65 -5.62
N LYS A 12 -3.43 -15.52 -5.25
CA LYS A 12 -3.87 -14.76 -4.06
C LYS A 12 -3.18 -15.26 -2.79
N TYR A 13 -3.05 -16.58 -2.61
CA TYR A 13 -2.37 -17.11 -1.44
C TYR A 13 -0.86 -16.89 -1.45
N VAL A 14 -0.24 -16.81 -2.63
CA VAL A 14 1.17 -16.45 -2.78
C VAL A 14 1.39 -15.00 -2.40
N ALA A 15 0.51 -14.09 -2.82
CA ALA A 15 0.56 -12.66 -2.48
C ALA A 15 0.47 -12.43 -0.96
N GLN A 16 -0.33 -13.21 -0.24
CA GLN A 16 -0.51 -13.11 1.22
C GLN A 16 0.55 -13.84 2.05
N THR A 17 1.61 -14.38 1.43
CA THR A 17 2.72 -15.05 2.14
C THR A 17 2.27 -16.22 3.05
N LEU A 18 1.17 -16.90 2.69
CA LEU A 18 0.66 -18.03 3.49
C LEU A 18 1.63 -19.22 3.48
N SER A 19 1.78 -19.85 4.64
CA SER A 19 2.48 -21.13 4.78
C SER A 19 1.76 -22.24 4.02
N GLN A 20 2.43 -23.38 3.80
CA GLN A 20 1.82 -24.48 3.06
C GLN A 20 0.59 -25.05 3.78
N ASP A 21 0.61 -25.14 5.10
CA ASP A 21 -0.53 -25.63 5.89
C ASP A 21 -1.72 -24.68 5.82
N LYS A 22 -1.48 -23.37 5.93
CA LYS A 22 -2.54 -22.37 5.77
C LYS A 22 -3.11 -22.36 4.35
N LYS A 23 -2.30 -22.62 3.33
CA LYS A 23 -2.77 -22.78 1.95
C LYS A 23 -3.69 -23.99 1.79
N ARG A 24 -3.34 -25.12 2.42
CA ARG A 24 -4.18 -26.32 2.40
C ARG A 24 -5.50 -26.07 3.12
N ALA A 25 -5.45 -25.47 4.31
CA ALA A 25 -6.66 -25.10 5.05
C ALA A 25 -7.58 -24.19 4.23
N ARG A 26 -7.02 -23.19 3.53
CA ARG A 26 -7.81 -22.33 2.64
C ARG A 26 -8.31 -23.02 1.39
N LEU A 27 -7.55 -23.94 0.79
CA LEU A 27 -8.03 -24.72 -0.36
C LEU A 27 -9.21 -25.61 0.02
N VAL A 28 -9.25 -26.12 1.24
CA VAL A 28 -10.41 -26.83 1.78
C VAL A 28 -11.59 -25.87 1.97
N ALA A 29 -11.36 -24.69 2.55
CA ALA A 29 -12.43 -23.72 2.78
C ALA A 29 -13.02 -23.13 1.47
N ASP A 30 -12.18 -22.76 0.52
CA ASP A 30 -12.60 -22.06 -0.70
C ASP A 30 -13.10 -23.02 -1.79
N HIS A 31 -12.54 -24.24 -1.86
CA HIS A 31 -12.80 -25.19 -2.97
C HIS A 31 -13.18 -26.61 -2.52
N GLY A 32 -13.24 -26.89 -1.22
CA GLY A 32 -13.48 -28.24 -0.70
C GLY A 32 -12.34 -29.24 -0.98
N LEU A 33 -11.16 -28.77 -1.38
CA LEU A 33 -10.06 -29.63 -1.84
C LEU A 33 -9.09 -29.99 -0.72
N SER A 34 -9.22 -31.21 -0.18
CA SER A 34 -8.24 -31.77 0.75
C SER A 34 -7.06 -32.39 -0.03
N LEU A 35 -5.92 -31.71 -0.03
CA LEU A 35 -4.70 -32.15 -0.72
C LEU A 35 -3.58 -32.42 0.27
N SER A 36 -2.71 -33.39 -0.07
CA SER A 36 -1.41 -33.54 0.58
C SER A 36 -0.45 -32.43 0.16
N ILE A 37 0.63 -32.23 0.93
CA ILE A 37 1.68 -31.26 0.60
C ILE A 37 2.33 -31.59 -0.76
N ALA A 38 2.58 -32.87 -1.03
CA ALA A 38 3.15 -33.34 -2.30
C ALA A 38 2.22 -33.02 -3.48
N SER A 39 0.92 -33.30 -3.35
CA SER A 39 -0.08 -33.00 -4.37
C SER A 39 -0.20 -31.50 -4.62
N LEU A 40 -0.18 -30.68 -3.56
CA LEU A 40 -0.17 -29.21 -3.69
C LEU A 40 1.07 -28.71 -4.44
N ASN A 41 2.26 -29.27 -4.17
CA ASN A 41 3.48 -28.89 -4.87
C ASN A 41 3.45 -29.33 -6.35
N ARG A 42 2.90 -30.51 -6.66
CA ARG A 42 2.69 -30.96 -8.04
C ARG A 42 1.72 -30.04 -8.78
N LEU A 43 0.61 -29.67 -8.14
CA LEU A 43 -0.38 -28.74 -8.69
C LEU A 43 0.23 -27.36 -8.98
N LYS A 44 0.99 -26.81 -8.03
CA LYS A 44 1.72 -25.54 -8.22
C LYS A 44 2.79 -25.61 -9.31
N ARG A 45 3.32 -26.80 -9.63
CA ARG A 45 4.22 -27.01 -10.78
C ARG A 45 3.44 -27.01 -12.08
N ARG A 46 2.34 -27.77 -12.15
CA ARG A 46 1.46 -27.83 -13.32
C ARG A 46 0.94 -26.44 -13.70
N LEU A 47 0.46 -25.67 -12.73
CA LEU A 47 -0.10 -24.33 -12.93
C LEU A 47 0.95 -23.21 -12.97
N GLN A 48 2.25 -23.55 -12.99
CA GLN A 48 3.37 -22.60 -13.08
C GLN A 48 3.31 -21.47 -12.04
N ILE A 49 2.86 -21.77 -10.82
CA ILE A 49 2.77 -20.78 -9.73
C ILE A 49 4.18 -20.36 -9.30
N PRO A 50 4.48 -19.04 -9.27
CA PRO A 50 5.81 -18.53 -8.96
C PRO A 50 6.26 -18.97 -7.56
N SER A 51 7.55 -19.27 -7.44
CA SER A 51 8.17 -19.60 -6.16
C SER A 51 9.61 -19.12 -6.14
N ALA A 52 10.21 -19.00 -4.97
CA ALA A 52 11.57 -18.45 -4.86
C ALA A 52 12.60 -19.15 -5.76
N LYS A 53 12.42 -20.43 -6.09
CA LYS A 53 13.29 -21.20 -7.00
C LYS A 53 12.74 -21.37 -8.44
N ARG A 54 11.48 -21.02 -8.72
CA ARG A 54 10.82 -21.29 -10.03
C ARG A 54 10.25 -20.02 -10.61
N GLY A 55 10.55 -19.77 -11.89
CA GLY A 55 10.12 -18.54 -12.56
C GLY A 55 10.82 -17.32 -11.98
N GLN A 56 12.10 -17.47 -11.58
CA GLN A 56 12.92 -16.30 -11.28
C GLN A 56 13.08 -15.51 -12.58
N LEU A 57 12.64 -14.25 -12.53
CA LEU A 57 13.00 -13.27 -13.54
C LEU A 57 14.53 -13.16 -13.62
N PRO A 58 15.07 -12.65 -14.74
CA PRO A 58 16.50 -12.36 -14.83
C PRO A 58 16.96 -11.54 -13.63
N ARG A 59 18.16 -11.83 -13.14
CA ARG A 59 18.70 -11.22 -11.92
C ARG A 59 18.61 -9.70 -11.98
N ASP A 60 18.95 -9.11 -13.12
CA ASP A 60 18.94 -7.66 -13.35
C ASP A 60 17.54 -7.06 -13.16
N VAL A 61 16.50 -7.74 -13.64
CA VAL A 61 15.11 -7.31 -13.48
C VAL A 61 14.68 -7.38 -12.01
N VAL A 62 15.15 -8.39 -11.28
CA VAL A 62 14.88 -8.53 -9.84
C VAL A 62 15.58 -7.44 -9.04
N GLU A 63 16.85 -7.17 -9.35
CA GLU A 63 17.64 -6.12 -8.71
C GLU A 63 17.01 -4.74 -8.97
N GLN A 64 16.63 -4.43 -10.21
CA GLN A 64 15.94 -3.19 -10.55
C GLN A 64 14.62 -3.05 -9.78
N ALA A 65 13.81 -4.11 -9.69
CA ALA A 65 12.55 -4.07 -8.94
C ALA A 65 12.75 -3.82 -7.44
N ILE A 66 13.87 -4.27 -6.87
CA ILE A 66 14.26 -3.98 -5.48
C ILE A 66 14.67 -2.50 -5.35
N ILE A 67 15.51 -2.00 -6.25
CA ILE A 67 15.98 -0.61 -6.29
C ILE A 67 14.78 0.33 -6.40
N ASP A 68 13.88 0.12 -7.36
CA ASP A 68 12.66 0.92 -7.55
C ASP A 68 11.80 1.00 -6.27
N LYS A 69 11.81 -0.05 -5.45
CA LYS A 69 11.06 -0.09 -4.19
C LYS A 69 11.80 0.63 -3.06
N CYS A 70 13.13 0.58 -3.05
CA CYS A 70 13.95 1.34 -2.12
C CYS A 70 13.90 2.85 -2.41
N GLU A 71 13.95 3.25 -3.68
CA GLU A 71 13.89 4.66 -4.08
C GLU A 71 12.55 5.32 -3.72
N LYS A 72 11.46 4.56 -3.80
CA LYS A 72 10.13 5.02 -3.34
C LYS A 72 10.05 5.27 -1.84
N ASP A 73 10.95 4.69 -1.05
CA ASP A 73 11.03 4.91 0.38
C ASP A 73 12.00 6.06 0.70
N LEU A 74 11.48 7.29 0.63
CA LEU A 74 12.25 8.51 0.92
C LEU A 74 12.91 8.47 2.31
N ALA A 75 12.29 7.82 3.29
CA ALA A 75 12.81 7.72 4.65
C ALA A 75 13.76 6.53 4.85
N GLN A 76 13.94 5.67 3.84
CA GLN A 76 14.77 4.45 3.85
C GLN A 76 14.55 3.56 5.09
N SER A 77 13.32 3.61 5.64
CA SER A 77 12.94 2.98 6.89
C SER A 77 12.41 1.56 6.69
N ASN A 78 12.13 1.17 5.45
CA ASN A 78 11.64 -0.15 5.11
C ASN A 78 12.76 -1.19 5.16
N GLY A 79 12.47 -2.31 5.82
CA GLY A 79 13.38 -3.44 5.90
C GLY A 79 13.26 -4.42 4.71
N PRO A 80 14.19 -5.38 4.61
CA PRO A 80 14.15 -6.43 3.58
C PRO A 80 12.84 -7.23 3.57
N GLU A 81 12.23 -7.50 4.73
CA GLU A 81 10.98 -8.27 4.81
C GLU A 81 9.77 -7.48 4.28
N TYR A 82 9.78 -6.16 4.46
CA TYR A 82 8.76 -5.30 3.88
C TYR A 82 8.85 -5.28 2.36
N ILE A 83 10.06 -5.05 1.81
CA ILE A 83 10.29 -5.03 0.36
C ILE A 83 9.92 -6.38 -0.26
N LYS A 84 10.29 -7.49 0.39
CA LYS A 84 9.88 -8.84 -0.03
C LYS A 84 8.37 -9.01 -0.13
N THR A 85 7.62 -8.46 0.84
CA THR A 85 6.16 -8.52 0.84
C THR A 85 5.58 -7.67 -0.31
N GLN A 86 6.15 -6.49 -0.55
CA GLN A 86 5.77 -5.60 -1.64
C GLN A 86 6.05 -6.21 -3.03
N LEU A 87 7.20 -6.86 -3.22
CA LEU A 87 7.55 -7.54 -4.47
C LEU A 87 6.63 -8.75 -4.72
N ARG A 88 6.27 -9.47 -3.66
CA ARG A 88 5.36 -10.61 -3.73
C ARG A 88 3.94 -10.23 -4.14
N GLN A 89 3.46 -9.03 -3.81
CA GLN A 89 2.19 -8.50 -4.34
C GLN A 89 2.23 -8.31 -5.87
N LYS A 90 3.40 -8.03 -6.44
CA LYS A 90 3.66 -8.01 -7.89
C LYS A 90 3.99 -9.40 -8.47
N MET A 91 3.80 -10.46 -7.69
CA MET A 91 4.12 -11.85 -8.04
C MET A 91 5.62 -12.13 -8.26
N ILE A 92 6.49 -11.20 -7.85
CA ILE A 92 7.94 -11.38 -7.88
C ILE A 92 8.37 -12.01 -6.55
N VAL A 93 8.66 -13.31 -6.58
CA VAL A 93 9.01 -14.06 -5.37
C VAL A 93 10.52 -14.17 -5.22
N VAL A 94 11.06 -13.37 -4.32
CA VAL A 94 12.51 -13.26 -4.08
C VAL A 94 12.85 -13.71 -2.65
N PRO A 95 13.96 -14.44 -2.43
CA PRO A 95 14.48 -14.69 -1.09
C PRO A 95 14.77 -13.39 -0.32
N ARG A 96 14.72 -13.45 1.01
CA ARG A 96 15.06 -12.29 1.85
C ARG A 96 16.53 -11.92 1.72
N ASP A 97 17.40 -12.93 1.61
CA ASP A 97 18.85 -12.72 1.65
C ASP A 97 19.34 -12.00 0.40
N THR A 98 18.83 -12.37 -0.78
CA THR A 98 19.11 -11.65 -2.03
C THR A 98 18.64 -10.19 -1.96
N ILE A 99 17.48 -9.92 -1.35
CA ILE A 99 17.02 -8.53 -1.14
C ILE A 99 17.98 -7.79 -0.20
N ARG A 100 18.39 -8.45 0.88
CA ARG A 100 19.31 -7.86 1.86
C ARG A 100 20.66 -7.52 1.22
N GLU A 101 21.23 -8.40 0.40
CA GLU A 101 22.47 -8.18 -0.33
C GLU A 101 22.37 -6.95 -1.24
N VAL A 102 21.33 -6.89 -2.09
CA VAL A 102 21.09 -5.76 -2.99
C VAL A 102 20.90 -4.46 -2.20
N MET A 103 20.13 -4.48 -1.11
CA MET A 103 19.94 -3.29 -0.26
C MET A 103 21.24 -2.79 0.38
N HIS A 104 22.13 -3.69 0.81
CA HIS A 104 23.42 -3.29 1.38
C HIS A 104 24.37 -2.72 0.31
N ARG A 105 24.28 -3.21 -0.92
CA ARG A 105 25.09 -2.75 -2.05
C ARG A 105 24.65 -1.37 -2.55
N GLU A 106 23.34 -1.20 -2.79
CA GLU A 106 22.79 0.00 -3.43
C GLU A 106 22.37 1.10 -2.44
N VAL A 107 21.91 0.71 -1.24
CA VAL A 107 21.37 1.65 -0.22
C VAL A 107 22.02 1.43 1.15
N PRO A 108 23.34 1.65 1.26
CA PRO A 108 24.08 1.38 2.50
C PRO A 108 23.62 2.28 3.66
N LEU A 109 23.23 3.52 3.38
CA LEU A 109 22.75 4.48 4.39
C LEU A 109 21.45 4.02 5.05
N GLY A 110 20.49 3.53 4.26
CA GLY A 110 19.22 2.99 4.76
C GLY A 110 19.42 1.76 5.65
N ALA A 111 20.38 0.90 5.31
CA ALA A 111 20.75 -0.21 6.18
C ALA A 111 21.34 0.26 7.51
N ALA A 112 22.22 1.28 7.49
CA ALA A 112 22.82 1.86 8.69
C ALA A 112 21.80 2.61 9.57
N LEU A 113 20.77 3.22 8.99
CA LEU A 113 19.66 3.85 9.74
C LEU A 113 18.85 2.84 10.56
N ARG A 114 18.70 1.61 10.06
CA ARG A 114 17.93 0.54 10.71
C ARG A 114 18.73 -0.33 11.68
N TYR A 115 20.01 -0.04 11.91
CA TYR A 115 20.88 -0.86 12.75
C TYR A 115 20.33 -0.93 14.19
N PRO A 116 20.13 -2.14 14.77
CA PRO A 116 19.67 -2.30 16.14
C PRO A 116 20.76 -1.80 17.10
N GLY A 117 20.54 -0.63 17.69
CA GLY A 117 21.51 0.05 18.55
C GLY A 117 21.73 1.52 18.17
N ARG A 118 21.34 1.92 16.96
CA ARG A 118 21.29 3.34 16.60
C ARG A 118 20.09 4.00 17.26
N ARG A 119 20.27 5.22 17.79
CA ARG A 119 19.13 6.05 18.21
C ARG A 119 18.25 6.30 17.00
N LYS A 120 16.99 5.86 17.06
CA LYS A 120 16.03 6.07 15.99
C LYS A 120 15.88 7.58 15.79
N SER A 121 16.09 8.06 14.58
CA SER A 121 15.69 9.42 14.22
C SER A 121 14.17 9.49 14.35
N THR A 122 13.68 10.16 15.38
CA THR A 122 12.25 10.38 15.55
C THR A 122 11.76 11.17 14.35
N THR A 123 10.86 10.60 13.55
CA THR A 123 10.19 11.34 12.48
C THR A 123 9.53 12.57 13.09
N PRO A 124 9.81 13.80 12.62
CA PRO A 124 9.17 14.99 13.16
C PRO A 124 7.66 14.87 12.92
N ARG A 125 6.90 14.68 13.99
CA ARG A 125 5.43 14.57 13.92
C ARG A 125 4.85 15.96 14.14
N THR A 126 4.23 16.54 13.12
CA THR A 126 3.36 17.69 13.30
C THR A 126 2.02 17.21 13.85
N PRO A 127 1.51 17.77 14.96
CA PRO A 127 0.18 17.44 15.44
C PRO A 127 -0.86 17.85 14.38
N LEU A 128 -1.81 16.97 14.08
CA LEU A 128 -3.00 17.34 13.33
C LEU A 128 -3.84 18.21 14.28
N SER A 129 -3.93 19.51 13.97
CA SER A 129 -4.83 20.42 14.68
C SER A 129 -6.15 20.50 13.92
N SER A 130 -7.24 20.13 14.58
CA SER A 130 -8.59 20.43 14.11
C SER A 130 -9.11 21.57 14.96
N LEU A 131 -9.30 22.74 14.35
CA LEU A 131 -9.70 23.94 15.08
C LEU A 131 -11.17 23.92 15.53
N GLY A 132 -11.95 22.96 15.02
CA GLY A 132 -13.34 22.70 15.38
C GLY A 132 -14.35 23.21 14.34
N PRO A 133 -15.61 22.76 14.41
CA PRO A 133 -16.70 23.37 13.64
C PRO A 133 -16.80 24.85 13.96
N PHE A 134 -17.11 25.69 12.95
CA PHE A 134 -17.21 27.16 13.09
C PHE A 134 -15.89 27.90 13.40
N HIS A 135 -14.72 27.27 13.19
CA HIS A 135 -13.45 27.97 13.40
C HIS A 135 -13.31 29.24 12.54
N GLU A 136 -13.82 29.19 11.31
CA GLU A 136 -14.00 30.35 10.46
C GLU A 136 -15.49 30.46 10.13
N ILE A 137 -16.15 31.49 10.64
CA ILE A 137 -17.47 31.93 10.17
C ILE A 137 -17.23 33.20 9.38
N SER A 138 -17.33 33.09 8.05
CA SER A 138 -17.47 34.27 7.20
C SER A 138 -18.96 34.54 7.03
N SER A 139 -19.42 35.67 7.56
CA SER A 139 -20.75 36.20 7.24
C SER A 139 -20.56 37.30 6.21
N ASP A 140 -20.56 36.92 4.93
CA ASP A 140 -20.55 37.88 3.83
C ASP A 140 -21.92 38.58 3.78
N GLY A 141 -21.90 39.89 4.02
CA GLY A 141 -23.08 40.74 4.04
C GLY A 141 -23.54 41.03 2.62
N HIS A 142 -24.23 40.08 1.98
CA HIS A 142 -24.98 40.39 0.77
C HIS A 142 -26.15 41.31 1.15
N GLU A 143 -26.10 42.57 0.76
CA GLU A 143 -27.12 43.57 1.09
C GLU A 143 -28.48 43.16 0.48
N LYS A 144 -29.35 42.53 1.28
CA LYS A 144 -30.67 42.02 0.84
C LYS A 144 -31.82 43.03 0.97
N LEU A 145 -31.50 44.30 1.22
CA LEU A 145 -32.50 45.37 1.41
C LEU A 145 -32.45 46.43 0.30
N GLY A 146 -31.81 46.12 -0.84
CA GLY A 146 -31.97 46.93 -2.05
C GLY A 146 -33.33 46.69 -2.71
N ALA A 147 -33.85 47.69 -3.43
CA ALA A 147 -35.15 47.64 -4.12
C ALA A 147 -35.31 46.51 -5.16
N GLN A 148 -34.24 45.77 -5.49
CA GLN A 148 -34.31 44.56 -6.32
C GLN A 148 -34.63 43.28 -5.53
N ALA A 149 -34.36 43.26 -4.22
CA ALA A 149 -34.61 42.11 -3.35
C ALA A 149 -36.04 42.07 -2.79
N LEU A 150 -36.64 43.24 -2.55
CA LEU A 150 -38.09 43.39 -2.35
C LEU A 150 -38.71 43.83 -3.68
N GLN A 151 -39.53 42.98 -4.30
CA GLN A 151 -40.34 43.32 -5.49
C GLN A 151 -41.47 44.32 -5.17
N MET A 152 -41.15 45.35 -4.41
CA MET A 152 -42.03 46.47 -4.10
C MET A 152 -41.51 47.63 -4.94
N GLY A 153 -42.18 47.89 -6.07
CA GLY A 153 -41.75 48.89 -7.03
C GLY A 153 -41.43 50.24 -6.36
N GLY A 154 -40.24 50.77 -6.62
CA GLY A 154 -39.92 52.20 -6.54
C GLY A 154 -40.19 52.92 -5.21
N ILE A 155 -39.95 52.32 -4.05
CA ILE A 155 -39.90 53.07 -2.79
C ILE A 155 -38.52 52.92 -2.16
N GLY A 156 -37.67 53.93 -2.36
CA GLY A 156 -36.42 54.08 -1.63
C GLY A 156 -36.68 54.77 -0.29
N LEU A 157 -36.33 54.11 0.82
CA LEU A 157 -36.29 54.78 2.12
C LEU A 157 -35.05 55.68 2.16
N SER A 158 -35.25 56.98 1.96
CA SER A 158 -34.21 57.97 2.23
C SER A 158 -33.99 58.04 3.74
N LEU A 159 -32.89 57.49 4.22
CA LEU A 159 -32.39 57.82 5.55
C LEU A 159 -31.84 59.25 5.50
N GLN A 160 -32.65 60.23 5.90
CA GLN A 160 -32.17 61.56 6.22
C GLN A 160 -31.42 61.49 7.56
N LEU A 161 -30.10 61.61 7.50
CA LEU A 161 -29.26 61.92 8.65
C LEU A 161 -29.55 63.39 9.05
N PHE A 162 -30.09 63.57 10.27
CA PHE A 162 -29.96 64.81 11.03
C PHE A 162 -28.72 64.70 11.93
#